data_AF-A0A5N8W8F4-F1
#
_entry.id   AF-A0A5N8W8F4-F1
#
_cell.length_a   1.000
_cell.length_b   1.000
_cell.length_c   1.000
_cell.angle_alpha   90.00
_cell.angle_beta   90.00
_cell.angle_gamma   90.00
#
_symmetry.space_group_name_H-M   'P 1'
#
loop_
_entity.id
_entity.type
_entity.pdbx_description
1 polymer ?
#
loop_
_entity_poly.entity_id
_entity_poly.type
_entity_poly.pdbx_seq_one_letter_code
_entity_poly.pdbx_strand_id
1 'polypeptide(L)'
;MTASPPPVLPDERLAAGIARLAHRAQGRVVVSSAGTHPTAEVEPTVAEALTEAGVDLTDAFPKPLTEEAVQAADIVITMGCGDACPVLPGRRYLDWPITDPEGAPIAVVRGIRDEIGAHITELLASLPST
;
A
#
# COMPACT_ATOMS: atom_id res chain seq x y z
N MET A 1 -21.88 13.45 -29.22
CA MET A 1 -21.89 13.27 -27.75
C MET A 1 -20.64 12.50 -27.39
N THR A 2 -19.52 13.20 -27.26
CA THR A 2 -18.26 12.61 -26.81
C THR A 2 -18.39 12.40 -25.32
N ALA A 3 -18.51 11.14 -24.90
CA ALA A 3 -18.33 10.80 -23.49
C ALA A 3 -16.95 11.32 -23.08
N SER A 4 -16.90 12.14 -22.04
CA SER A 4 -15.63 12.47 -21.39
C SER A 4 -14.99 11.14 -20.97
N PRO A 5 -13.68 10.92 -21.20
CA PRO A 5 -13.03 9.77 -20.59
C PRO A 5 -13.26 9.84 -19.08
N PRO A 6 -13.45 8.70 -18.40
CA PRO A 6 -13.55 8.69 -16.94
C PRO A 6 -12.32 9.41 -16.37
N PRO A 7 -12.46 10.14 -15.25
CA PRO A 7 -11.30 10.73 -14.59
C PRO A 7 -10.27 9.62 -14.36
N VAL A 8 -9.06 9.83 -14.86
CA VAL A 8 -7.92 8.97 -14.54
C VAL A 8 -7.72 9.15 -13.04
N LEU A 9 -8.12 8.14 -12.26
CA LEU A 9 -7.91 8.12 -10.81
C LEU A 9 -6.40 7.94 -10.59
N PRO A 10 -5.69 8.92 -10.00
CA PRO A 10 -4.27 8.79 -9.77
C PRO A 10 -4.05 7.80 -8.63
N ASP A 11 -3.66 6.59 -8.97
CA ASP A 11 -3.29 5.56 -8.01
C ASP A 11 -1.90 5.82 -7.44
N GLU A 12 -1.84 6.73 -6.48
CA GLU A 12 -0.63 7.03 -5.76
C GLU A 12 -0.75 6.62 -4.28
N ARG A 13 0.34 6.05 -3.76
CA ARG A 13 0.66 5.86 -2.32
C ARG A 13 0.16 4.57 -1.65
N LEU A 14 0.58 3.43 -2.21
CA LEU A 14 0.68 2.15 -1.48
C LEU A 14 2.06 1.91 -0.84
N ALA A 15 3.11 2.65 -1.24
CA ALA A 15 4.48 2.41 -0.80
C ALA A 15 4.67 2.64 0.72
N ALA A 16 3.87 3.53 1.32
CA ALA A 16 3.97 3.91 2.73
C ALA A 16 3.58 2.80 3.70
N GLY A 17 2.52 2.06 3.40
CA GLY A 17 2.04 0.98 4.27
C GLY A 17 2.99 -0.21 4.32
N ILE A 18 3.78 -0.40 3.26
CA ILE A 18 4.49 -1.66 3.00
C ILE A 18 5.86 -1.73 3.66
N ALA A 19 6.52 -0.59 3.81
CA ALA A 19 7.76 -0.54 4.56
C ALA A 19 7.53 -0.73 6.09
N ARG A 20 6.31 -0.45 6.60
CA ARG A 20 5.88 -0.79 7.98
C ARG A 20 5.71 -2.31 8.21
N LEU A 21 5.38 -3.08 7.15
CA LEU A 21 5.18 -4.53 7.21
C LEU A 21 6.50 -5.28 7.36
N ALA A 22 7.55 -4.88 6.64
CA ALA A 22 8.87 -5.53 6.71
C ALA A 22 9.47 -5.48 8.14
N HIS A 23 9.31 -4.35 8.84
CA HIS A 23 9.86 -4.17 10.17
C HIS A 23 9.10 -4.96 11.27
N ARG A 24 7.77 -5.10 11.15
CA ARG A 24 6.94 -5.79 12.16
C ARG A 24 6.85 -7.30 11.98
N ALA A 25 7.06 -7.78 10.76
CA ALA A 25 6.90 -9.19 10.45
C ALA A 25 8.02 -10.09 10.97
N GLN A 26 9.19 -9.54 11.38
CA GLN A 26 10.36 -10.34 11.81
C GLN A 26 10.70 -11.51 10.85
N GLY A 27 10.46 -11.35 9.55
CA GLY A 27 10.65 -12.40 8.54
C GLY A 27 9.51 -13.41 8.38
N ARG A 28 8.39 -13.26 9.10
CA ARG A 28 7.21 -14.14 8.97
C ARG A 28 6.41 -13.94 7.67
N VAL A 29 6.50 -12.77 7.06
CA VAL A 29 5.83 -12.46 5.79
C VAL A 29 6.76 -11.70 4.86
N VAL A 30 6.56 -11.92 3.56
CA VAL A 30 7.20 -11.14 2.49
C VAL A 30 6.19 -10.10 2.03
N VAL A 31 6.68 -8.90 1.74
CA VAL A 31 5.82 -7.75 1.44
C VAL A 31 6.25 -7.11 0.14
N SER A 32 5.27 -6.76 -0.70
CA SER A 32 5.49 -6.03 -1.93
C SER A 32 4.36 -5.02 -2.15
N SER A 33 4.71 -3.82 -2.66
CA SER A 33 3.79 -2.74 -3.01
C SER A 33 3.67 -2.57 -4.51
N ALA A 34 2.52 -2.16 -4.99
CA ALA A 34 2.39 -1.69 -6.37
C ALA A 34 1.31 -0.63 -6.45
N GLY A 35 1.46 0.29 -7.40
CA GLY A 35 0.44 1.29 -7.73
C GLY A 35 0.04 1.13 -9.19
N THR A 36 -1.19 1.43 -9.53
CA THR A 36 -1.68 1.37 -10.91
C THR A 36 -1.15 2.52 -11.77
N HIS A 37 -0.75 3.64 -11.13
CA HIS A 37 -0.09 4.79 -11.75
C HIS A 37 1.15 5.20 -10.93
N PRO A 38 2.26 4.45 -11.00
CA PRO A 38 3.44 4.75 -10.18
C PRO A 38 4.09 6.06 -10.61
N THR A 39 4.44 6.90 -9.63
CA THR A 39 5.29 8.08 -9.80
C THR A 39 6.76 7.70 -10.01
N ALA A 40 7.61 8.68 -10.34
CA ALA A 40 9.04 8.47 -10.41
C ALA A 40 9.67 8.22 -9.02
N GLU A 41 9.15 8.86 -7.97
CA GLU A 41 9.72 8.85 -6.63
C GLU A 41 8.64 8.74 -5.55
N VAL A 42 9.03 8.26 -4.37
CA VAL A 42 8.17 8.27 -3.18
C VAL A 42 7.90 9.72 -2.78
N GLU A 43 6.66 10.06 -2.47
CA GLU A 43 6.32 11.42 -2.10
C GLU A 43 7.06 11.85 -0.81
N PRO A 44 7.65 13.07 -0.75
CA PRO A 44 8.49 13.47 0.38
C PRO A 44 7.82 13.45 1.75
N THR A 45 6.57 13.90 1.87
CA THR A 45 5.80 13.91 3.13
C THR A 45 5.56 12.49 3.63
N VAL A 46 5.26 11.57 2.73
CA VAL A 46 5.20 10.13 3.01
C VAL A 46 6.55 9.59 3.46
N ALA A 47 7.64 9.90 2.74
CA ALA A 47 8.98 9.45 3.09
C ALA A 47 9.42 9.95 4.48
N GLU A 48 9.12 11.20 4.81
CA GLU A 48 9.36 11.81 6.11
C GLU A 48 8.61 11.05 7.22
N ALA A 49 7.29 10.87 7.07
CA ALA A 49 6.47 10.17 8.07
C ALA A 49 6.95 8.73 8.34
N LEU A 50 7.48 8.04 7.32
CA LEU A 50 8.01 6.69 7.45
C LEU A 50 9.38 6.68 8.13
N THR A 51 10.26 7.59 7.72
CA THR A 51 11.59 7.73 8.32
C THR A 51 11.48 8.03 9.82
N GLU A 52 10.54 8.88 10.23
CA GLU A 52 10.22 9.14 11.65
C GLU A 52 9.81 7.89 12.43
N ALA A 53 9.15 6.94 11.75
CA ALA A 53 8.75 5.67 12.33
C ALA A 53 9.86 4.61 12.31
N GLY A 54 11.09 4.98 11.92
CA GLY A 54 12.25 4.09 11.85
C GLY A 54 12.22 3.13 10.66
N VAL A 55 11.48 3.47 9.62
CA VAL A 55 11.33 2.64 8.42
C VAL A 55 12.44 2.96 7.42
N ASP A 56 13.15 1.92 7.00
CA ASP A 56 14.15 2.03 5.93
C ASP A 56 13.46 2.03 4.56
N LEU A 57 13.75 3.06 3.77
CA LEU A 57 13.22 3.27 2.42
C LEU A 57 14.28 3.11 1.33
N THR A 58 15.50 2.66 1.67
CA THR A 58 16.64 2.61 0.74
C THR A 58 16.34 1.82 -0.55
N ASP A 59 15.58 0.73 -0.44
CA ASP A 59 15.16 -0.11 -1.57
C ASP A 59 13.71 0.12 -2.00
N ALA A 60 13.04 1.14 -1.45
CA ALA A 60 11.65 1.44 -1.76
C ALA A 60 11.55 2.35 -2.98
N PHE A 61 10.89 1.87 -4.04
CA PHE A 61 10.58 2.65 -5.22
C PHE A 61 9.16 2.35 -5.73
N PRO A 62 8.47 3.33 -6.34
CA PRO A 62 7.19 3.08 -6.98
C PRO A 62 7.35 2.07 -8.13
N LYS A 63 6.46 1.07 -8.16
CA LYS A 63 6.44 0.06 -9.22
C LYS A 63 5.00 -0.22 -9.66
N PRO A 64 4.78 -0.52 -10.95
CA PRO A 64 3.44 -0.71 -11.49
C PRO A 64 2.78 -1.96 -10.91
N LEU A 65 1.44 -1.92 -10.78
CA LEU A 65 0.63 -3.11 -10.50
C LEU A 65 0.63 -4.01 -11.74
N THR A 66 1.12 -5.23 -11.56
CA THR A 66 1.10 -6.26 -12.59
C THR A 66 0.36 -7.49 -12.08
N GLU A 67 -0.19 -8.30 -13.00
CA GLU A 67 -0.87 -9.54 -12.61
C GLU A 67 0.07 -10.50 -11.90
N GLU A 68 1.34 -10.57 -12.32
CA GLU A 68 2.36 -11.42 -11.69
C GLU A 68 2.60 -11.03 -10.23
N ALA A 69 2.54 -9.74 -9.90
CA ALA A 69 2.64 -9.27 -8.52
C ALA A 69 1.47 -9.77 -7.65
N VAL A 70 0.26 -9.83 -8.21
CA VAL A 70 -0.94 -10.35 -7.54
C VAL A 70 -0.91 -11.88 -7.46
N GLN A 71 -0.41 -12.55 -8.50
CA GLN A 71 -0.23 -14.00 -8.52
C GLN A 71 0.77 -14.47 -7.45
N ALA A 72 1.81 -13.70 -7.16
CA ALA A 72 2.81 -14.05 -6.15
C ALA A 72 2.33 -13.86 -4.70
N ALA A 73 1.19 -13.20 -4.48
CA ALA A 73 0.69 -12.89 -3.14
C ALA A 73 -0.35 -13.92 -2.66
N ASP A 74 -0.30 -14.28 -1.37
CA ASP A 74 -1.36 -15.03 -0.70
C ASP A 74 -2.51 -14.11 -0.23
N ILE A 75 -2.15 -12.88 0.15
CA ILE A 75 -3.05 -11.84 0.64
C ILE A 75 -2.82 -10.57 -0.18
N VAL A 76 -3.89 -10.04 -0.76
CA VAL A 76 -3.88 -8.80 -1.54
C VAL A 76 -4.69 -7.75 -0.75
N ILE A 77 -4.07 -6.61 -0.49
CA ILE A 77 -4.69 -5.53 0.28
C ILE A 77 -4.88 -4.33 -0.63
N THR A 78 -6.12 -3.92 -0.84
CA THR A 78 -6.47 -2.69 -1.55
C THR A 78 -6.59 -1.54 -0.56
N MET A 79 -6.03 -0.39 -0.93
CA MET A 79 -6.10 0.84 -0.14
C MET A 79 -6.56 1.98 -1.05
N GLY A 80 -7.83 1.93 -1.50
CA GLY A 80 -8.44 3.01 -2.28
C GLY A 80 -8.36 2.92 -3.81
N CYS A 81 -7.71 1.90 -4.39
CA CYS A 81 -7.60 1.74 -5.85
C CYS A 81 -8.88 1.20 -6.54
N GLY A 82 -9.95 0.91 -5.80
CA GLY A 82 -11.20 0.37 -6.32
C GLY A 82 -11.04 -0.94 -7.12
N ASP A 83 -11.75 -1.05 -8.25
CA ASP A 83 -11.83 -2.23 -9.13
C ASP A 83 -10.59 -2.48 -10.01
N ALA A 84 -9.53 -1.67 -9.87
CA ALA A 84 -8.36 -1.75 -10.75
C ALA A 84 -7.47 -2.97 -10.46
N CYS A 85 -7.64 -3.63 -9.31
CA CYS A 85 -6.90 -4.83 -8.95
C CYS A 85 -7.50 -6.09 -9.62
N PRO A 86 -6.70 -6.86 -10.39
CA PRO A 86 -7.19 -8.12 -10.93
C PRO A 86 -7.53 -9.10 -9.79
N VAL A 87 -8.76 -9.64 -9.82
CA VAL A 87 -9.23 -10.62 -8.85
C VAL A 87 -8.89 -12.02 -9.35
N LEU A 88 -7.94 -12.66 -8.68
CA LEU A 88 -7.41 -13.97 -8.99
C LEU A 88 -7.87 -14.99 -7.95
N PRO A 89 -8.25 -16.22 -8.36
CA PRO A 89 -8.73 -17.24 -7.43
C PRO A 89 -7.62 -17.72 -6.48
N GLY A 90 -8.01 -18.12 -5.27
CA GLY A 90 -7.11 -18.72 -4.28
C GLY A 90 -6.28 -17.74 -3.46
N ARG A 91 -6.60 -16.43 -3.51
CA ARG A 91 -6.00 -15.39 -2.67
C ARG A 91 -7.04 -14.81 -1.72
N ARG A 92 -6.59 -14.30 -0.59
CA ARG A 92 -7.42 -13.52 0.33
C ARG A 92 -7.33 -12.03 -0.03
N TYR A 93 -8.46 -11.43 -0.34
CA TYR A 93 -8.54 -9.98 -0.61
C TYR A 93 -9.04 -9.26 0.64
N LEU A 94 -8.38 -8.17 0.99
CA LEU A 94 -8.77 -7.25 2.06
C LEU A 94 -8.86 -5.85 1.48
N ASP A 95 -9.89 -5.12 1.89
CA ASP A 95 -10.05 -3.72 1.54
C ASP A 95 -9.91 -2.88 2.82
N TRP A 96 -8.92 -1.99 2.83
CA TRP A 96 -8.72 -1.02 3.91
C TRP A 96 -9.09 0.36 3.38
N PRO A 97 -10.13 1.01 3.93
CA PRO A 97 -10.63 2.29 3.45
C PRO A 97 -9.71 3.44 3.92
N ILE A 98 -8.49 3.45 3.41
CA ILE A 98 -7.48 4.46 3.72
C ILE A 98 -7.65 5.65 2.78
N THR A 99 -7.62 6.86 3.35
CA THR A 99 -7.67 8.09 2.57
C THR A 99 -6.33 8.34 1.87
N ASP A 100 -6.40 8.83 0.63
CA ASP A 100 -5.21 9.20 -0.14
C ASP A 100 -4.40 10.30 0.59
N PRO A 101 -3.09 10.08 0.87
CA PRO A 101 -2.23 11.09 1.46
C PRO A 101 -1.81 12.22 0.50
N GLU A 102 -2.23 12.22 -0.77
CA GLU A 102 -1.82 13.24 -1.75
C GLU A 102 -2.16 14.67 -1.33
N GLY A 103 -1.14 15.53 -1.35
CA GLY A 103 -1.24 16.93 -0.94
C GLY A 103 -1.60 17.14 0.53
N ALA A 104 -1.71 16.07 1.33
CA ALA A 104 -2.12 16.15 2.71
C ALA A 104 -1.00 16.71 3.60
N PRO A 105 -1.33 17.48 4.64
CA PRO A 105 -0.33 17.91 5.63
C PRO A 105 0.33 16.71 6.32
N ILE A 106 1.61 16.85 6.72
CA ILE A 106 2.37 15.79 7.41
C ILE A 106 1.63 15.18 8.62
N ALA A 107 0.85 15.98 9.36
CA ALA A 107 0.04 15.48 10.47
C ALA A 107 -1.03 14.46 10.05
N VAL A 108 -1.65 14.66 8.89
CA VAL A 108 -2.62 13.73 8.30
C VAL A 108 -1.90 12.48 7.80
N VAL A 109 -0.75 12.64 7.14
CA VAL A 109 0.06 11.51 6.66
C VAL A 109 0.54 10.63 7.81
N ARG A 110 0.91 11.21 8.96
CA ARG A 110 1.21 10.46 10.20
C ARG A 110 -0.01 9.68 10.71
N GLY A 111 -1.20 10.28 10.67
CA GLY A 111 -2.45 9.59 11.02
C GLY A 111 -2.72 8.38 10.13
N ILE A 112 -2.60 8.54 8.81
CA ILE A 112 -2.73 7.45 7.82
C ILE A 112 -1.69 6.35 8.08
N ARG A 113 -0.43 6.73 8.29
CA ARG A 113 0.64 5.80 8.65
C ARG A 113 0.24 4.98 9.86
N ASP A 114 -0.27 5.64 10.91
CA ASP A 114 -0.62 5.03 12.19
C ASP A 114 -1.80 4.06 12.05
N GLU A 115 -2.85 4.45 11.31
CA GLU A 115 -4.02 3.64 10.95
C GLU A 115 -3.63 2.37 10.18
N ILE A 116 -2.84 2.52 9.10
CA ILE A 116 -2.40 1.37 8.28
C ILE A 116 -1.74 0.31 9.15
N GLY A 117 -0.87 0.70 10.10
CA GLY A 117 -0.24 -0.32 10.92
C GLY A 117 -1.01 -0.79 12.14
N ALA A 118 -2.13 -0.16 12.50
CA ALA A 118 -3.12 -0.81 13.35
C ALA A 118 -3.72 -2.02 12.60
N HIS A 119 -4.15 -1.81 11.35
CA HIS A 119 -4.66 -2.90 10.50
C HIS A 119 -3.62 -4.01 10.27
N ILE A 120 -2.36 -3.64 10.03
CA ILE A 120 -1.27 -4.64 9.91
C ILE A 120 -1.13 -5.46 11.18
N THR A 121 -1.15 -4.82 12.35
CA THR A 121 -0.98 -5.51 13.64
C THR A 121 -2.10 -6.51 13.85
N GLU A 122 -3.34 -6.12 13.54
CA GLU A 122 -4.51 -6.99 13.59
C GLU A 122 -4.41 -8.15 12.59
N LEU A 123 -4.01 -7.85 11.34
CA LEU A 123 -3.83 -8.88 10.31
C LEU A 123 -2.79 -9.92 10.74
N LEU A 124 -1.61 -9.48 11.20
CA LEU A 124 -0.55 -10.37 11.66
C LEU A 124 -0.99 -11.25 12.84
N ALA A 125 -1.78 -10.71 13.77
CA ALA A 125 -2.34 -11.47 14.88
C ALA A 125 -3.37 -12.52 14.41
N SER A 126 -4.07 -12.27 13.31
CA SER A 126 -5.01 -13.22 12.70
C SER A 126 -4.35 -14.31 11.87
N LEU A 127 -3.07 -14.14 11.48
CA LEU A 127 -2.37 -15.14 10.69
C LEU A 127 -2.04 -16.37 11.55
N PRO A 128 -2.17 -17.58 11.00
CA PRO A 128 -1.77 -18.79 11.71
C PRO A 128 -0.31 -18.69 12.15
N SER A 129 -0.02 -19.22 13.33
CA SER A 129 1.36 -19.41 13.79
C SER A 129 1.91 -20.61 13.02
N THR A 130 2.65 -20.35 11.95
CA THR A 130 3.43 -21.39 11.26
C THR A 130 4.68 -21.71 12.07
#